data_AF-A0ABD6C6Q6-F1
#
_entry.id   AF-A0ABD6C6Q6-F1
#
_cell.length_a   1.000
_cell.length_b   1.000
_cell.length_c   1.000
_cell.angle_alpha   90.00
_cell.angle_beta   90.00
_cell.angle_gamma   90.00
#
_symmetry.space_group_name_H-M   'P 1'
#
loop_
_entity.id
_entity.type
_entity.pdbx_description
1 polymer ?
#
loop_
_entity_poly.entity_id
_entity_poly.type
_entity_poly.pdbx_seq_one_letter_code
_entity_poly.pdbx_strand_id
1 'polypeptide(L)'
;MRRPDSFAILLGAYVGALTFTVVVALAGRATVRTAAPAAGSVAFLAVVAFATRRGNLAATMARSQLHAVLLGVPALALVGWMLVYDALPAAERTVLPWIPFLVVALLVGLAAYLLANQRVLAAARADDAVIAEWQAGPTRRQRWALRGVTFLGATALLGVGVYYPDAVFLGEFAPTAAGILFAATAFAGRRRHYVALPDGLYVQDAGSLGGRYVPWSRLTGYDVTDRTLVIDRWLPLLAFRSAREDVPDLGTVTDALDSRLARRS
;
A
#
# COMPACT_ATOMS: atom_id res chain seq x y z
N MET A 1 -3.16 33.26 -1.25
CA MET A 1 -4.09 32.12 -1.00
C MET A 1 -3.27 30.84 -0.88
N ARG A 2 -3.36 30.08 0.23
CA ARG A 2 -2.65 28.79 0.35
C ARG A 2 -3.36 27.74 -0.52
N ARG A 3 -2.62 27.03 -1.35
CA ARG A 3 -3.19 25.91 -2.14
C ARG A 3 -3.77 24.87 -1.18
N PRO A 4 -4.95 24.31 -1.46
CA PRO A 4 -5.53 23.29 -0.61
C PRO A 4 -4.62 22.06 -0.58
N ASP A 5 -4.44 21.46 0.60
CA ASP A 5 -3.59 20.29 0.75
C ASP A 5 -4.22 19.09 0.03
N SER A 6 -3.56 18.60 -1.02
CA SER A 6 -4.04 17.46 -1.81
C SER A 6 -4.30 16.22 -0.97
N PHE A 7 -3.54 16.02 0.13
CA PHE A 7 -3.79 14.90 1.03
C PHE A 7 -5.12 15.03 1.77
N ALA A 8 -5.45 16.23 2.24
CA ALA A 8 -6.73 16.50 2.89
C ALA A 8 -7.91 16.25 1.95
N ILE A 9 -7.79 16.68 0.69
CA ILE A 9 -8.82 16.43 -0.35
C ILE A 9 -8.99 14.93 -0.58
N LEU A 10 -7.90 14.18 -0.78
CA LEU A 10 -7.96 12.73 -1.01
C LEU A 10 -8.53 11.99 0.21
N LEU A 11 -8.13 12.35 1.41
CA LEU A 11 -8.66 11.75 2.64
C LEU A 11 -10.15 12.04 2.81
N GLY A 12 -10.58 13.27 2.51
CA GLY A 12 -12.00 13.64 2.49
C GLY A 12 -12.77 12.82 1.47
N ALA A 13 -12.25 12.70 0.23
CA ALA A 13 -12.88 11.93 -0.84
C ALA A 13 -13.01 10.45 -0.47
N TYR A 14 -11.99 9.89 0.17
CA TYR A 14 -12.00 8.54 0.68
C TYR A 14 -13.11 8.32 1.72
N VAL A 15 -13.16 9.16 2.76
CA VAL A 15 -14.17 9.02 3.81
C VAL A 15 -15.57 9.28 3.27
N GLY A 16 -15.75 10.31 2.43
CA GLY A 16 -17.02 10.62 1.78
C GLY A 16 -17.54 9.46 0.92
N ALA A 17 -16.65 8.81 0.15
CA ALA A 17 -17.00 7.63 -0.64
C ALA A 17 -17.40 6.44 0.24
N LEU A 18 -16.68 6.19 1.35
CA LEU A 18 -17.05 5.15 2.30
C LEU A 18 -18.39 5.43 2.98
N THR A 19 -18.61 6.65 3.46
CA THR A 19 -19.89 7.06 4.07
C THR A 19 -21.03 6.90 3.08
N PHE A 20 -20.84 7.35 1.84
CA PHE A 20 -21.81 7.14 0.76
C PHE A 20 -22.11 5.66 0.56
N THR A 21 -21.08 4.82 0.45
CA THR A 21 -21.20 3.36 0.27
C THR A 21 -22.01 2.72 1.39
N VAL A 22 -21.71 3.07 2.65
CA VAL A 22 -22.41 2.54 3.83
C VAL A 22 -23.89 2.95 3.81
N VAL A 23 -24.19 4.21 3.51
CA VAL A 23 -25.59 4.68 3.43
C VAL A 23 -26.35 3.98 2.30
N VAL A 24 -25.74 3.80 1.12
CA VAL A 24 -26.34 3.04 0.02
C VAL A 24 -26.60 1.59 0.43
N ALA A 25 -25.64 0.95 1.12
CA ALA A 25 -25.77 -0.43 1.56
C ALA A 25 -26.88 -0.62 2.59
N LEU A 26 -27.05 0.31 3.54
CA LEU A 26 -28.02 0.21 4.62
C LEU A 26 -29.43 0.65 4.22
N ALA A 27 -29.56 1.67 3.36
CA ALA A 27 -30.84 2.36 3.20
C ALA A 27 -31.81 1.70 2.19
N GLY A 28 -31.38 0.69 1.43
CA GLY A 28 -32.20 0.02 0.41
C GLY A 28 -32.61 0.95 -0.76
N ARG A 29 -33.13 0.39 -1.87
CA ARG A 29 -33.34 1.11 -3.15
C ARG A 29 -34.21 2.39 -3.06
N ALA A 30 -35.15 2.48 -2.13
CA ALA A 30 -36.12 3.59 -2.06
C ALA A 30 -35.59 4.86 -1.39
N THR A 31 -34.62 4.75 -0.48
CA THR A 31 -34.15 5.85 0.40
C THR A 31 -32.81 6.46 -0.06
N VAL A 32 -32.20 5.92 -1.12
CA VAL A 32 -30.85 6.30 -1.60
C VAL A 32 -30.79 7.72 -2.16
N ARG A 33 -31.90 8.26 -2.64
CA ARG A 33 -31.89 9.36 -3.64
C ARG A 33 -31.34 10.69 -3.14
N THR A 34 -31.41 10.99 -1.84
CA THR A 34 -30.90 12.26 -1.26
C THR A 34 -30.01 12.06 -0.04
N ALA A 35 -30.27 11.04 0.79
CA ALA A 35 -29.53 10.83 2.03
C ALA A 35 -28.06 10.42 1.80
N ALA A 36 -27.79 9.52 0.85
CA ALA A 36 -26.44 9.06 0.55
C ALA A 36 -25.50 10.17 0.05
N PRO A 37 -25.85 10.98 -0.98
CA PRO A 37 -24.97 12.06 -1.43
C PRO A 37 -24.80 13.15 -0.37
N ALA A 38 -25.84 13.48 0.39
CA ALA A 38 -25.74 14.44 1.49
C ALA A 38 -24.76 13.96 2.58
N ALA A 39 -24.91 12.72 3.06
CA ALA A 39 -24.03 12.14 4.07
C ALA A 39 -22.57 12.08 3.60
N GLY A 40 -22.34 11.61 2.37
CA GLY A 40 -20.99 11.56 1.79
C GLY A 40 -20.36 12.94 1.64
N SER A 41 -21.13 13.95 1.19
CA SER A 41 -20.66 15.33 1.04
C SER A 41 -20.33 15.98 2.38
N VAL A 42 -21.17 15.79 3.40
CA VAL A 42 -20.92 16.29 4.75
C VAL A 42 -19.66 15.66 5.34
N ALA A 43 -19.50 14.34 5.21
CA ALA A 43 -18.32 13.63 5.68
C ALA A 43 -17.05 14.11 4.96
N PHE A 44 -17.11 14.28 3.63
CA PHE A 44 -16.04 14.85 2.82
C PHE A 44 -15.60 16.22 3.36
N LEU A 45 -16.53 17.17 3.47
CA LEU A 45 -16.23 18.53 3.89
C LEU A 45 -15.69 18.59 5.32
N ALA A 46 -16.26 17.81 6.24
CA ALA A 46 -15.81 17.75 7.62
C ALA A 46 -14.36 17.23 7.72
N VAL A 47 -14.03 16.17 6.98
CA VAL A 47 -12.68 15.59 6.97
C VAL A 47 -11.67 16.53 6.32
N VAL A 48 -12.02 17.20 5.20
CA VAL A 48 -11.15 18.20 4.57
C VAL A 48 -10.89 19.37 5.53
N ALA A 49 -11.94 19.89 6.18
CA ALA A 49 -11.82 20.98 7.14
C ALA A 49 -10.97 20.59 8.36
N PHE A 50 -11.09 19.35 8.84
CA PHE A 50 -10.25 18.82 9.92
C PHE A 50 -8.79 18.63 9.47
N ALA A 51 -8.56 17.97 8.35
CA ALA A 51 -7.24 17.60 7.86
C ALA A 51 -6.40 18.83 7.47
N THR A 52 -7.02 19.85 6.87
CA THR A 52 -6.34 21.11 6.51
C THR A 52 -5.84 21.90 7.73
N ARG A 53 -6.41 21.67 8.92
CA ARG A 53 -5.92 22.25 10.19
C ARG A 53 -4.71 21.51 10.77
N ARG A 54 -4.34 20.35 10.20
CA ARG A 54 -3.25 19.48 10.67
C ARG A 54 -2.14 19.43 9.61
N GLY A 55 -1.20 20.38 9.68
CA GLY A 55 -0.16 20.59 8.64
C GLY A 55 0.71 19.38 8.29
N ASN A 56 0.86 18.40 9.19
CA ASN A 56 1.70 17.20 8.99
C ASN A 56 0.91 15.88 9.01
N LEU A 57 -0.43 15.92 8.84
CA LEU A 57 -1.28 14.73 8.99
C LEU A 57 -0.83 13.56 8.10
N ALA A 58 -0.47 13.84 6.85
CA ALA A 58 -0.03 12.82 5.89
C ALA A 58 1.19 12.04 6.40
N ALA A 59 2.23 12.77 6.84
CA ALA A 59 3.44 12.18 7.39
C ALA A 59 3.17 11.46 8.73
N THR A 60 2.32 12.02 9.59
CA THR A 60 1.92 11.38 10.85
C THR A 60 1.18 10.06 10.61
N MET A 61 0.25 10.01 9.66
CA MET A 61 -0.46 8.77 9.27
C MET A 61 0.48 7.75 8.64
N ALA A 62 1.48 8.21 7.88
CA ALA A 62 2.53 7.34 7.33
C ALA A 62 3.40 6.72 8.43
N ARG A 63 3.89 7.54 9.36
CA ARG A 63 4.73 7.13 10.49
C ARG A 63 4.02 6.15 11.43
N SER A 64 2.76 6.46 11.79
CA SER A 64 1.90 5.58 12.59
C SER A 64 1.32 4.39 11.82
N GLN A 65 1.58 4.30 10.51
CA GLN A 65 1.07 3.26 9.62
C GLN A 65 -0.47 3.23 9.47
N LEU A 66 -1.19 4.22 10.00
CA LEU A 66 -2.65 4.35 9.87
C LEU A 66 -3.09 4.55 8.42
N HIS A 67 -2.25 5.14 7.57
CA HIS A 67 -2.52 5.24 6.13
C HIS A 67 -2.73 3.88 5.43
N ALA A 68 -2.27 2.76 6.00
CA ALA A 68 -2.54 1.43 5.47
C ALA A 68 -4.03 1.03 5.58
N VAL A 69 -4.76 1.61 6.54
CA VAL A 69 -6.21 1.44 6.70
C VAL A 69 -6.97 1.92 5.47
N LEU A 70 -6.43 2.95 4.78
CA LEU A 70 -7.01 3.50 3.56
C LEU A 70 -7.15 2.46 2.45
N LEU A 71 -6.23 1.49 2.40
CA LEU A 71 -6.30 0.35 1.49
C LEU A 71 -7.02 -0.84 2.12
N GLY A 72 -6.73 -1.11 3.40
CA GLY A 72 -7.22 -2.29 4.11
C GLY A 72 -8.74 -2.33 4.23
N VAL A 73 -9.40 -1.23 4.61
CA VAL A 73 -10.85 -1.21 4.84
C VAL A 73 -11.66 -1.55 3.58
N PRO A 74 -11.50 -0.84 2.44
CA PRO A 74 -12.25 -1.17 1.23
C PRO A 74 -11.87 -2.55 0.68
N ALA A 75 -10.59 -2.96 0.78
CA ALA A 75 -10.18 -4.29 0.35
C ALA A 75 -10.83 -5.41 1.19
N LEU A 76 -10.85 -5.27 2.52
CA LEU A 76 -11.49 -6.23 3.41
C LEU A 76 -13.02 -6.25 3.23
N ALA A 77 -13.64 -5.10 2.98
CA ALA A 77 -15.07 -5.04 2.65
C ALA A 77 -15.39 -5.77 1.34
N LEU A 78 -14.56 -5.58 0.31
CA LEU A 78 -14.67 -6.30 -0.97
C LEU A 78 -14.48 -7.81 -0.77
N VAL A 79 -13.42 -8.23 -0.07
CA VAL A 79 -13.17 -9.66 0.21
C VAL A 79 -14.30 -10.27 1.05
N GLY A 80 -14.74 -9.59 2.10
CA GLY A 80 -15.83 -10.06 2.96
C GLY A 80 -17.13 -10.23 2.17
N TRP A 81 -17.44 -9.30 1.28
CA TRP A 81 -18.58 -9.44 0.38
C TRP A 81 -18.43 -10.62 -0.58
N MET A 82 -17.26 -10.79 -1.19
CA MET A 82 -16.99 -11.91 -2.10
C MET A 82 -17.22 -13.27 -1.41
N LEU A 83 -16.78 -13.40 -0.16
CA LEU A 83 -16.94 -14.64 0.61
C LEU A 83 -18.40 -14.97 0.93
N VAL A 84 -19.27 -13.96 1.03
CA VAL A 84 -20.70 -14.15 1.34
C VAL A 84 -21.55 -14.22 0.07
N TYR A 85 -21.08 -13.66 -1.05
CA TYR A 85 -21.85 -13.56 -2.29
C TYR A 85 -22.33 -14.91 -2.82
N ASP A 86 -21.44 -15.91 -2.86
CA ASP A 86 -21.79 -17.25 -3.34
C ASP A 86 -22.76 -17.97 -2.39
N ALA A 87 -22.83 -17.56 -1.12
CA ALA A 87 -23.79 -18.08 -0.13
C ALA A 87 -25.18 -17.41 -0.24
N LEU A 88 -25.31 -16.31 -0.98
CA LEU A 88 -26.61 -15.64 -1.17
C LEU A 88 -27.53 -16.45 -2.09
N PRO A 89 -28.86 -16.45 -1.84
CA PRO A 89 -29.85 -17.00 -2.77
C PRO A 89 -29.69 -16.39 -4.16
N ALA A 90 -29.89 -17.19 -5.22
CA ALA A 90 -29.71 -16.72 -6.61
C ALA A 90 -30.54 -15.47 -6.96
N ALA A 91 -31.73 -15.32 -6.37
CA ALA A 91 -32.58 -14.14 -6.54
C ALA A 91 -31.99 -12.85 -5.95
N GLU A 92 -31.05 -12.97 -5.01
CA GLU A 92 -30.38 -11.86 -4.32
C GLU A 92 -28.98 -11.57 -4.88
N ARG A 93 -28.45 -12.47 -5.73
CA ARG A 93 -27.18 -12.32 -6.47
C ARG A 93 -27.29 -11.28 -7.58
N THR A 94 -27.41 -10.02 -7.18
CA THR A 94 -27.31 -8.87 -8.07
C THR A 94 -26.03 -8.10 -7.77
N VAL A 95 -25.38 -7.55 -8.80
CA VAL A 95 -24.24 -6.63 -8.60
C VAL A 95 -24.75 -5.47 -7.74
N LEU A 96 -24.30 -5.44 -6.48
CA LEU A 96 -24.82 -4.48 -5.54
C LEU A 96 -24.37 -3.07 -5.97
N PRO A 97 -25.28 -2.09 -5.98
CA PRO A 97 -25.01 -0.75 -6.51
C PRO A 97 -23.88 -0.02 -5.78
N TRP A 98 -23.45 -0.51 -4.61
CA TRP A 98 -22.38 0.09 -3.81
C TRP A 98 -20.96 -0.37 -4.21
N ILE A 99 -20.79 -1.46 -4.96
CA ILE A 99 -19.47 -2.02 -5.32
C ILE A 99 -18.58 -1.01 -6.07
N PRO A 100 -19.07 -0.28 -7.10
CA PRO A 100 -18.26 0.73 -7.79
C PRO A 100 -17.71 1.80 -6.84
N PHE A 101 -18.45 2.13 -5.78
CA PHE A 101 -18.02 3.14 -4.81
C PHE A 101 -16.92 2.63 -3.88
N LEU A 102 -16.88 1.33 -3.56
CA LEU A 102 -15.72 0.74 -2.89
C LEU A 102 -14.48 0.73 -3.77
N VAL A 103 -14.63 0.49 -5.08
CA VAL A 103 -13.50 0.57 -6.03
C VAL A 103 -12.97 2.00 -6.08
N VAL A 104 -13.85 3.01 -6.15
CA VAL A 104 -13.45 4.42 -6.07
C VAL A 104 -12.74 4.72 -4.74
N ALA A 105 -13.28 4.25 -3.61
CA ALA A 105 -12.64 4.41 -2.30
C ALA A 105 -11.25 3.75 -2.27
N LEU A 106 -11.07 2.58 -2.87
CA LEU A 106 -9.79 1.90 -2.96
C LEU A 106 -8.77 2.69 -3.78
N LEU A 107 -9.18 3.24 -4.93
CA LEU A 107 -8.31 4.06 -5.80
C LEU A 107 -7.91 5.37 -5.12
N VAL A 108 -8.86 6.07 -4.49
CA VAL A 108 -8.58 7.29 -3.74
C VAL A 108 -7.71 6.99 -2.51
N GLY A 109 -7.99 5.88 -1.81
CA GLY A 109 -7.19 5.39 -0.70
C GLY A 109 -5.75 5.07 -1.11
N LEU A 110 -5.55 4.48 -2.30
CA LEU A 110 -4.23 4.24 -2.87
C LEU A 110 -3.48 5.54 -3.16
N ALA A 111 -4.14 6.52 -3.79
CA ALA A 111 -3.54 7.82 -4.04
C ALA A 111 -3.14 8.52 -2.72
N ALA A 112 -4.01 8.50 -1.72
CA ALA A 112 -3.73 9.03 -0.38
C ALA A 112 -2.58 8.29 0.31
N TYR A 113 -2.54 6.95 0.21
CA TYR A 113 -1.46 6.10 0.74
C TYR A 113 -0.10 6.46 0.13
N LEU A 114 -0.03 6.59 -1.20
CA LEU A 114 1.20 6.94 -1.91
C LEU A 114 1.65 8.35 -1.53
N LEU A 115 0.72 9.31 -1.49
CA LEU A 115 1.01 10.68 -1.11
C LEU A 115 1.49 10.79 0.35
N ALA A 116 0.86 10.06 1.28
CA ALA A 116 1.28 10.02 2.68
C ALA A 116 2.75 9.58 2.82
N ASN A 117 3.15 8.52 2.12
CA ASN A 117 4.51 8.03 2.11
C ASN A 117 5.48 9.06 1.51
N GLN A 118 5.14 9.67 0.37
CA GLN A 118 5.97 10.72 -0.24
C GLN A 118 6.16 11.93 0.69
N ARG A 119 5.12 12.31 1.45
CA ARG A 119 5.19 13.43 2.39
C ARG A 119 6.14 13.19 3.55
N VAL A 120 6.37 11.94 3.96
CA VAL A 120 7.41 11.61 4.96
C VAL A 120 8.79 11.97 4.44
N LEU A 121 9.13 11.52 3.24
CA LEU A 121 10.43 11.83 2.62
C LEU A 121 10.58 13.33 2.34
N ALA A 122 9.52 13.98 1.83
CA ALA A 122 9.54 15.41 1.55
C ALA A 122 9.74 16.25 2.82
N ALA A 123 9.05 15.90 3.91
CA ALA A 123 9.24 16.55 5.20
C ALA A 123 10.66 16.35 5.74
N ALA A 124 11.16 15.11 5.71
CA ALA A 124 12.51 14.82 6.19
C ALA A 124 13.60 15.55 5.40
N ARG A 125 13.43 15.72 4.08
CA ARG A 125 14.37 16.52 3.25
C ARG A 125 14.26 18.01 3.52
N ALA A 126 13.07 18.53 3.78
CA ALA A 126 12.89 19.93 4.13
C ALA A 126 13.55 20.28 5.47
N ASP A 127 13.59 19.32 6.40
CA ASP A 127 14.20 19.44 7.72
C ASP A 127 15.69 19.00 7.75
N ASP A 128 16.29 18.70 6.59
CA ASP A 128 17.67 18.15 6.45
C ASP A 128 17.95 16.94 7.36
N ALA A 129 16.93 16.10 7.54
CA ALA A 129 16.95 14.97 8.46
C ALA A 129 17.36 13.64 7.81
N VAL A 130 17.86 13.67 6.56
CA VAL A 130 18.30 12.45 5.85
C VAL A 130 19.64 11.99 6.42
N ILE A 131 19.69 10.77 6.96
CA ILE A 131 20.90 10.23 7.60
C ILE A 131 21.82 9.61 6.54
N ALA A 132 21.26 8.77 5.68
CA ALA A 132 21.99 8.11 4.60
C ALA A 132 21.04 7.84 3.43
N GLU A 133 21.55 7.93 2.21
CA GLU A 133 20.79 7.69 0.97
C GLU A 133 21.62 6.79 0.05
N TRP A 134 21.04 5.69 -0.42
CA TRP A 134 21.72 4.77 -1.34
C TRP A 134 20.76 4.09 -2.30
N GLN A 135 21.28 3.65 -3.44
CA GLN A 135 20.52 2.88 -4.41
C GLN A 135 21.13 1.49 -4.51
N ALA A 136 20.32 0.44 -4.39
CA ALA A 136 20.82 -0.91 -4.56
C ALA A 136 19.80 -1.87 -5.17
N GLY A 137 20.28 -2.80 -5.99
CA GLY A 137 19.48 -3.85 -6.58
C GLY A 137 19.33 -5.05 -5.67
N PRO A 138 18.19 -5.77 -5.75
CA PRO A 138 18.08 -7.04 -5.07
C PRO A 138 19.02 -8.07 -5.68
N THR A 139 19.51 -8.99 -4.85
CA THR A 139 20.38 -10.07 -5.31
C THR A 139 19.72 -10.88 -6.43
N ARG A 140 20.52 -11.48 -7.33
CA ARG A 140 19.99 -12.32 -8.42
C ARG A 140 19.06 -13.40 -7.90
N ARG A 141 19.41 -14.07 -6.81
CA ARG A 141 18.58 -15.10 -6.16
C ARG A 141 17.24 -14.54 -5.68
N GLN A 142 17.23 -13.38 -5.01
CA GLN A 142 15.98 -12.76 -4.55
C GLN A 142 15.11 -12.28 -5.73
N ARG A 143 15.72 -11.71 -6.78
CA ARG A 143 15.00 -11.31 -8.00
C ARG A 143 14.27 -12.50 -8.62
N TRP A 144 14.95 -13.64 -8.80
CA TRP A 144 14.33 -14.84 -9.36
C TRP A 144 13.29 -15.44 -8.41
N ALA A 145 13.54 -15.46 -7.10
CA ALA A 145 12.57 -15.94 -6.13
C ALA A 145 11.28 -15.09 -6.15
N LEU A 146 11.40 -13.76 -6.15
CA LEU A 146 10.24 -12.86 -6.22
C LEU A 146 9.46 -13.06 -7.53
N ARG A 147 10.16 -13.09 -8.67
CA ARG A 147 9.52 -13.35 -9.97
C ARG A 147 8.82 -14.70 -10.01
N GLY A 148 9.49 -15.75 -9.53
CA GLY A 148 8.94 -17.10 -9.45
C GLY A 148 7.69 -17.16 -8.59
N VAL A 149 7.72 -16.57 -7.38
CA VAL A 149 6.55 -16.53 -6.49
C VAL A 149 5.40 -15.75 -7.13
N THR A 150 5.65 -14.57 -7.71
CA THR A 150 4.59 -13.79 -8.37
C THR A 150 4.03 -14.50 -9.59
N PHE A 151 4.86 -15.18 -10.37
CA PHE A 151 4.45 -15.91 -11.57
C PHE A 151 3.64 -17.15 -11.20
N LEU A 152 4.14 -17.98 -10.26
CA LEU A 152 3.43 -19.16 -9.78
C LEU A 152 2.11 -18.78 -9.12
N GLY A 153 2.09 -17.73 -8.32
CA GLY A 153 0.86 -17.20 -7.73
C GLY A 153 -0.15 -16.75 -8.79
N ALA A 154 0.30 -16.06 -9.84
CA ALA A 154 -0.54 -15.64 -10.95
C ALA A 154 -1.13 -16.84 -11.72
N THR A 155 -0.29 -17.82 -12.06
CA THR A 155 -0.72 -19.04 -12.77
C THR A 155 -1.69 -19.87 -11.92
N ALA A 156 -1.44 -19.99 -10.61
CA ALA A 156 -2.34 -20.69 -9.71
C ALA A 156 -3.72 -19.99 -9.65
N LEU A 157 -3.76 -18.66 -9.52
CA LEU A 157 -5.01 -17.91 -9.51
C LEU A 157 -5.76 -18.02 -10.85
N LEU A 158 -5.06 -17.96 -11.99
CA LEU A 158 -5.70 -18.23 -13.28
C LEU A 158 -6.28 -19.64 -13.35
N GLY A 159 -5.50 -20.66 -12.97
CA GLY A 159 -5.95 -22.05 -13.02
C GLY A 159 -7.17 -22.29 -12.13
N VAL A 160 -7.18 -21.72 -10.91
CA VAL A 160 -8.32 -21.78 -10.00
C VAL A 160 -9.54 -21.07 -10.61
N GLY A 161 -9.38 -19.90 -11.23
CA GLY A 161 -10.48 -19.21 -11.88
C GLY A 161 -11.07 -19.94 -13.08
N VAL A 162 -10.23 -20.62 -13.86
CA VAL A 162 -10.67 -21.49 -14.97
C VAL A 162 -11.38 -22.75 -14.47
N TYR A 163 -10.90 -23.34 -13.37
CA TYR A 163 -11.47 -24.58 -12.82
C TYR A 163 -12.79 -24.37 -12.07
N TYR A 164 -12.98 -23.20 -11.46
CA TYR A 164 -14.19 -22.85 -10.71
C TYR A 164 -14.90 -21.62 -11.32
N PRO A 165 -15.40 -21.71 -12.56
CA PRO A 165 -16.01 -20.57 -13.25
C PRO A 165 -17.32 -20.11 -12.59
N ASP A 166 -18.02 -21.00 -11.91
CA ASP A 166 -19.32 -20.72 -11.29
C ASP A 166 -19.22 -20.05 -9.91
N ALA A 167 -18.03 -20.04 -9.30
CA ALA A 167 -17.77 -19.31 -8.06
C ALA A 167 -17.33 -17.89 -8.41
N VAL A 168 -18.14 -16.87 -8.11
CA VAL A 168 -17.89 -15.50 -8.61
C VAL A 168 -16.54 -14.96 -8.17
N PHE A 169 -16.13 -15.28 -6.94
CA PHE A 169 -14.79 -14.94 -6.47
C PHE A 169 -13.68 -15.55 -7.34
N LEU A 170 -13.81 -16.83 -7.69
CA LEU A 170 -12.77 -17.53 -8.42
C LEU A 170 -12.85 -17.22 -9.91
N GLY A 171 -14.02 -17.24 -10.53
CA GLY A 171 -14.24 -17.00 -11.96
C GLY A 171 -13.94 -15.57 -12.42
N GLU A 172 -14.29 -14.55 -11.63
CA GLU A 172 -14.15 -13.14 -12.05
C GLU A 172 -12.91 -12.45 -11.44
N PHE A 173 -12.64 -12.66 -10.15
CA PHE A 173 -11.57 -11.94 -9.45
C PHE A 173 -10.22 -12.62 -9.57
N ALA A 174 -10.16 -13.96 -9.54
CA ALA A 174 -8.88 -14.65 -9.63
C ALA A 174 -8.11 -14.31 -10.92
N PRO A 175 -8.74 -14.20 -12.12
CA PRO A 175 -8.06 -13.74 -13.32
C PRO A 175 -7.54 -12.30 -13.23
N THR A 176 -8.31 -11.41 -12.62
CA THR A 176 -7.90 -10.01 -12.41
C THR A 176 -6.70 -9.94 -11.46
N ALA A 177 -6.76 -10.63 -10.33
CA ALA A 177 -5.67 -10.73 -9.36
C ALA A 177 -4.42 -11.38 -9.97
N ALA A 178 -4.60 -12.39 -10.82
CA ALA A 178 -3.51 -12.99 -11.59
C ALA A 178 -2.88 -11.99 -12.55
N GLY A 179 -3.68 -11.20 -13.28
CA GLY A 179 -3.19 -10.13 -14.15
C GLY A 179 -2.33 -9.11 -13.40
N ILE A 180 -2.75 -8.71 -12.19
CA ILE A 180 -1.96 -7.83 -11.30
C ILE A 180 -0.63 -8.49 -10.90
N LEU A 181 -0.65 -9.77 -10.52
CA LEU A 181 0.57 -10.51 -10.17
C LEU A 181 1.50 -10.69 -11.37
N PHE A 182 0.96 -10.96 -12.57
CA PHE A 182 1.76 -10.99 -13.81
C PHE A 182 2.41 -9.65 -14.06
N ALA A 183 1.68 -8.54 -13.95
CA ALA A 183 2.27 -7.22 -14.06
C ALA A 183 3.39 -7.04 -13.01
N ALA A 184 3.15 -7.45 -11.75
CA ALA A 184 4.13 -7.37 -10.68
C ALA A 184 5.42 -8.15 -10.98
N THR A 185 5.39 -9.24 -11.76
CA THR A 185 6.60 -9.97 -12.17
C THR A 185 7.57 -9.08 -12.97
N ALA A 186 7.06 -8.16 -13.80
CA ALA A 186 7.87 -7.25 -14.61
C ALA A 186 8.54 -6.15 -13.77
N PHE A 187 7.93 -5.81 -12.63
CA PHE A 187 8.49 -4.86 -11.67
C PHE A 187 9.34 -5.55 -10.59
N ALA A 188 9.19 -6.86 -10.42
CA ALA A 188 9.95 -7.62 -9.43
C ALA A 188 11.45 -7.60 -9.72
N GLY A 189 12.20 -7.17 -8.71
CA GLY A 189 13.65 -7.18 -8.72
C GLY A 189 14.34 -5.95 -9.31
N ARG A 190 13.60 -4.86 -9.50
CA ARG A 190 14.16 -3.55 -9.89
C ARG A 190 15.08 -2.99 -8.79
N ARG A 191 16.00 -2.10 -9.18
CA ARG A 191 16.81 -1.34 -8.22
C ARG A 191 15.89 -0.54 -7.30
N ARG A 192 16.34 -0.36 -6.06
CA ARG A 192 15.61 0.35 -5.03
C ARG A 192 16.44 1.51 -4.54
N HIS A 193 15.76 2.60 -4.28
CA HIS A 193 16.27 3.76 -3.62
C HIS A 193 15.89 3.70 -2.15
N TYR A 194 16.89 3.73 -1.28
CA TYR A 194 16.75 3.63 0.16
C TYR A 194 17.18 4.95 0.79
N VAL A 195 16.37 5.47 1.70
CA VAL A 195 16.67 6.68 2.46
C VAL A 195 16.47 6.38 3.93
N ALA A 196 17.54 6.36 4.70
CA ALA A 196 17.50 6.24 6.15
C ALA A 196 17.11 7.58 6.77
N LEU A 197 16.02 7.58 7.54
CA LEU A 197 15.47 8.72 8.25
C LEU A 197 15.58 8.49 9.77
N PRO A 198 15.40 9.50 10.63
CA PRO A 198 15.57 9.35 12.07
C PRO A 198 14.64 8.31 12.69
N ASP A 199 13.46 8.13 12.11
CA ASP A 199 12.38 7.28 12.64
C ASP A 199 12.10 6.02 11.80
N GLY A 200 12.68 5.90 10.59
CA GLY A 200 12.52 4.71 9.76
C GLY A 200 13.28 4.75 8.44
N LEU A 201 13.00 3.76 7.61
CA LEU A 201 13.57 3.60 6.28
C LEU A 201 12.52 3.87 5.21
N TYR A 202 12.78 4.80 4.31
CA TYR A 202 12.01 4.98 3.09
C TYR A 202 12.59 4.15 1.95
N VAL A 203 11.75 3.39 1.26
CA VAL A 203 12.15 2.50 0.15
C VAL A 203 11.30 2.79 -1.08
N GLN A 204 11.93 3.11 -2.20
CA GLN A 204 11.25 3.33 -3.47
C GLN A 204 11.84 2.44 -4.56
N ASP A 205 10.99 1.66 -5.25
CA ASP A 205 11.43 0.87 -6.39
C ASP A 205 11.66 1.78 -7.61
N ALA A 206 12.65 1.46 -8.44
CA ALA A 206 12.94 2.24 -9.64
C ALA A 206 11.75 2.23 -10.62
N GLY A 207 11.33 3.42 -11.04
CA GLY A 207 10.18 3.60 -11.92
C GLY A 207 8.82 3.37 -11.25
N SER A 208 8.75 3.29 -9.92
CA SER A 208 7.48 3.35 -9.21
C SER A 208 7.04 4.80 -8.99
N LEU A 209 5.72 5.04 -9.01
CA LEU A 209 5.12 6.36 -8.74
C LEU A 209 5.23 6.77 -7.26
N GLY A 210 5.65 5.87 -6.36
CA GLY A 210 5.84 6.17 -4.95
C GLY A 210 6.63 5.10 -4.21
N GLY A 211 7.24 5.50 -3.10
CA GLY A 211 7.91 4.61 -2.17
C GLY A 211 7.05 4.27 -0.94
N ARG A 212 7.63 3.47 -0.06
CA ARG A 212 7.05 2.99 1.18
C ARG A 212 7.94 3.39 2.34
N TYR A 213 7.34 3.98 3.36
CA TYR A 213 7.99 4.21 4.64
C TYR A 213 7.84 2.99 5.57
N VAL A 214 8.95 2.55 6.17
CA VAL A 214 9.02 1.43 7.10
C VAL A 214 9.67 1.91 8.42
N PRO A 215 8.92 1.99 9.52
CA PRO A 215 9.48 2.36 10.83
C PRO A 215 10.60 1.41 11.26
N TRP A 216 11.59 1.92 11.98
CA TRP A 216 12.69 1.09 12.52
C TRP A 216 12.18 -0.08 13.37
N SER A 217 11.09 0.11 14.12
CA SER A 217 10.44 -0.93 14.94
C SER A 217 9.89 -2.13 14.16
N ARG A 218 9.78 -2.03 12.82
CA ARG A 218 9.36 -3.14 11.93
C ARG A 218 10.53 -3.84 11.23
N LEU A 219 11.75 -3.39 11.50
CA LEU A 219 13.00 -3.99 11.05
C LEU A 219 13.64 -4.70 12.25
N THR A 220 14.08 -5.94 12.06
CA THR A 220 14.52 -6.79 13.18
C THR A 220 16.04 -6.81 13.37
N GLY A 221 16.77 -6.21 12.44
CA GLY A 221 18.22 -6.20 12.41
C GLY A 221 18.74 -6.03 10.99
N TYR A 222 20.04 -6.09 10.84
CA TYR A 222 20.68 -6.13 9.54
C TYR A 222 21.93 -7.02 9.58
N ASP A 223 22.32 -7.55 8.44
CA ASP A 223 23.49 -8.41 8.25
C ASP A 223 24.26 -7.96 6.99
N VAL A 224 25.59 -8.05 7.07
CA VAL A 224 26.50 -7.67 5.99
C VAL A 224 27.47 -8.82 5.77
N THR A 225 27.29 -9.51 4.64
CA THR A 225 28.23 -10.53 4.17
C THR A 225 29.17 -9.94 3.11
N ASP A 226 30.09 -10.77 2.61
CA ASP A 226 30.99 -10.39 1.51
C ASP A 226 30.24 -9.98 0.23
N ARG A 227 29.00 -10.43 0.06
CA ARG A 227 28.25 -10.26 -1.19
C ARG A 227 26.91 -9.55 -1.02
N THR A 228 26.37 -9.49 0.20
CA THR A 228 25.01 -8.99 0.41
C THR A 228 24.88 -8.14 1.66
N LEU A 229 24.14 -7.03 1.52
CA LEU A 229 23.55 -6.32 2.65
C LEU A 229 22.10 -6.79 2.80
N VAL A 230 21.74 -7.29 3.98
CA VAL A 230 20.38 -7.76 4.29
C VAL A 230 19.82 -6.90 5.42
N ILE A 231 18.68 -6.26 5.19
CA ILE A 231 17.90 -5.58 6.24
C ILE A 231 16.70 -6.46 6.54
N ASP A 232 16.72 -7.07 7.72
CA ASP A 232 15.76 -8.08 8.13
C ASP A 232 14.41 -7.47 8.51
N ARG A 233 13.36 -8.23 8.23
CA ARG A 233 12.00 -7.98 8.67
C ARG A 233 11.47 -9.23 9.34
N TRP A 234 10.35 -9.09 10.05
CA TRP A 234 9.67 -10.20 10.72
C TRP A 234 9.39 -11.42 9.81
N LEU A 235 9.19 -11.21 8.50
CA LEU A 235 9.18 -12.28 7.50
C LEU A 235 10.45 -12.27 6.66
N PRO A 236 11.15 -13.40 6.52
CA PRO A 236 12.36 -13.50 5.68
C PRO A 236 12.15 -13.14 4.21
N LEU A 237 10.96 -13.41 3.66
CA LEU A 237 10.60 -13.05 2.28
C LEU A 237 10.44 -11.54 2.08
N LEU A 238 10.17 -10.80 3.16
CA LEU A 238 10.02 -9.34 3.13
C LEU A 238 11.34 -8.60 3.42
N ALA A 239 12.42 -9.32 3.75
CA ALA A 239 13.73 -8.72 3.98
C ALA A 239 14.24 -8.00 2.72
N PHE A 240 14.87 -6.84 2.92
CA PHE A 240 15.53 -6.12 1.83
C PHE A 240 16.92 -6.70 1.67
N ARG A 241 17.17 -7.49 0.63
CA ARG A 241 18.51 -8.02 0.33
C ARG A 241 19.05 -7.24 -0.85
N SER A 242 20.13 -6.53 -0.65
CA SER A 242 20.83 -5.77 -1.67
C SER A 242 22.17 -6.43 -1.99
N ALA A 243 22.59 -6.39 -3.26
CA ALA A 243 23.95 -6.78 -3.62
C ALA A 243 24.93 -5.77 -3.00
N ARG A 244 25.99 -6.24 -2.34
CA ARG A 244 26.96 -5.36 -1.64
C ARG A 244 27.65 -4.42 -2.62
N GLU A 245 28.01 -4.93 -3.80
CA GLU A 245 28.64 -4.17 -4.90
C GLU A 245 27.80 -2.99 -5.40
N ASP A 246 26.48 -3.05 -5.22
CA ASP A 246 25.56 -1.98 -5.61
C ASP A 246 25.44 -0.89 -4.54
N VAL A 247 25.92 -1.12 -3.30
CA VAL A 247 25.78 -0.16 -2.19
C VAL A 247 26.99 0.78 -2.17
N PRO A 248 26.85 2.04 -2.63
CA PRO A 248 27.93 3.02 -2.52
C PRO A 248 28.19 3.34 -1.04
N ASP A 249 29.46 3.56 -0.71
CA ASP A 249 29.90 3.95 0.64
C ASP A 249 29.27 3.10 1.75
N LEU A 250 29.53 1.78 1.67
CA LEU A 250 28.98 0.81 2.61
C LEU A 250 29.26 1.16 4.07
N GLY A 251 30.41 1.81 4.38
CA GLY A 251 30.75 2.24 5.72
C GLY A 251 29.73 3.20 6.30
N THR A 252 29.44 4.30 5.59
CA THR A 252 28.42 5.28 5.99
C THR A 252 27.04 4.65 6.12
N VAL A 253 26.67 3.74 5.22
CA VAL A 253 25.39 3.01 5.30
C VAL A 253 25.34 2.12 6.54
N THR A 254 26.40 1.38 6.85
CA THR A 254 26.45 0.53 8.05
C THR A 254 26.47 1.33 9.33
N ASP A 255 27.17 2.47 9.39
CA ASP A 255 27.19 3.35 10.56
C ASP A 255 25.78 3.91 10.85
N ALA A 256 25.07 4.31 9.80
CA ALA A 256 23.67 4.74 9.90
C ALA A 256 22.77 3.61 10.43
N LEU A 257 22.96 2.38 9.97
CA LEU A 257 22.19 1.21 10.41
C LEU A 257 22.55 0.79 11.84
N ASP A 258 23.82 0.79 12.23
CA ASP A 258 24.31 0.44 13.57
C ASP A 258 23.71 1.35 14.65
N SER A 259 23.47 2.62 14.34
CA SER A 259 22.83 3.55 15.26
C SER A 259 21.36 3.23 15.58
N ARG A 260 20.70 2.36 14.78
CA ARG A 260 19.25 2.10 14.84
C ARG A 260 18.85 0.64 14.94
N LEU A 261 19.68 -0.28 14.44
CA LEU A 261 19.37 -1.70 14.32
C LEU A 261 20.52 -2.55 14.85
N ALA A 262 20.18 -3.69 15.45
CA ALA A 262 21.19 -4.66 15.85
C ALA A 262 21.81 -5.32 14.60
N ARG A 263 23.14 -5.29 14.53
CA ARG A 263 23.90 -6.08 13.56
C ARG A 263 23.85 -7.55 13.94
N ARG A 264 23.52 -8.41 12.98
CA ARG A 264 23.56 -9.88 13.11
C ARG A 264 24.82 -10.37 12.42
N SER A 265 25.52 -11.31 13.06
CA SER A 265 26.74 -11.96 12.58
C SER A 265 26.45 -13.30 11.94
#